data_AF-A0A8T3RL12-F1
#
_entry.id   AF-A0A8T3RL12-F1
#
_cell.length_a   1.000
_cell.length_b   1.000
_cell.length_c   1.000
_cell.angle_alpha   90.00
_cell.angle_beta   90.00
_cell.angle_gamma   90.00
#
_symmetry.space_group_name_H-M   'P 1'
#
loop_
_entity.id
_entity.type
_entity.pdbx_description
1 polymer ?
#
loop_
_entity_poly.entity_id
_entity_poly.type
_entity_poly.pdbx_seq_one_letter_code
_entity_poly.pdbx_strand_id
1 'polypeptide(L)'
;MLNAFFRNSSPRGVRFLSLKWKALLLTSLVLVAVTASYTGLNYFALNQQFQKRRIGIQQEYARQVQGLLDQSSQRLRQLGTVLASLPEIQLQLGRSPSGDTVTAFDQLWTNLALDRDMQVLILFSDPGHAVIARGWRAGDARAKRLAQTVKRVIENETPEELYDCTNECIQFAVIPVLGPGNRSGAMVLGVSLADVVLDFQRVSGADMGLIASGSDPNPESADSTRFLKNWGQRVVAVSNSARNIPLLNAVASHFPFSQPIETGIYESLDEHAFEVRLVPLAGSPKIAQAHLVVIAEVTGQVQEIQETTHRNIALGIAGLIAAESLLLAVLWGPMSRLKRAASNLPLLAESAFAQVRAAISGMHAGRWLPDEVDVL
;
A
#
# COMPACT_ATOMS: atom_id res chain seq x y z
N MET A 1 -77.83 14.75 39.74
CA MET A 1 -77.03 13.79 38.96
C MET A 1 -76.47 14.55 37.76
N LEU A 2 -75.13 14.51 37.58
CA LEU A 2 -74.33 14.90 36.39
C LEU A 2 -74.24 16.42 36.06
N ASN A 3 -73.10 17.11 36.25
CA ASN A 3 -71.78 17.07 35.56
C ASN A 3 -71.79 17.46 34.07
N ALA A 4 -71.08 18.55 33.73
CA ALA A 4 -70.18 18.68 32.57
C ALA A 4 -69.44 20.05 32.64
N PHE A 5 -68.14 20.07 32.97
CA PHE A 5 -66.99 20.06 32.05
C PHE A 5 -66.80 21.36 31.22
N PHE A 6 -65.97 22.27 31.74
CA PHE A 6 -65.17 23.18 30.92
C PHE A 6 -63.69 22.90 31.15
N ARG A 7 -63.01 22.65 30.04
CA ARG A 7 -61.64 22.15 29.88
C ARG A 7 -60.69 23.34 29.92
N ASN A 8 -59.85 23.42 30.96
CA ASN A 8 -58.79 24.42 31.06
C ASN A 8 -57.54 23.92 30.32
N SER A 9 -57.23 24.53 29.18
CA SER A 9 -55.95 24.34 28.48
C SER A 9 -54.88 25.21 29.14
N SER A 10 -53.88 24.55 29.72
CA SER A 10 -52.66 25.17 30.26
C SER A 10 -51.77 25.74 29.12
N PRO A 11 -51.20 26.95 29.25
CA PRO A 11 -50.27 27.47 28.26
C PRO A 11 -48.94 26.73 28.37
N ARG A 12 -48.44 26.21 27.24
CA ARG A 12 -47.08 25.66 27.12
C ARG A 12 -46.07 26.78 27.39
N GLY A 13 -45.27 26.61 28.45
CA GLY A 13 -44.19 27.54 28.79
C GLY A 13 -43.20 27.68 27.64
N VAL A 14 -43.20 28.85 26.99
CA VAL A 14 -42.20 29.22 26.00
C VAL A 14 -40.91 29.50 26.77
N ARG A 15 -39.85 28.71 26.54
CA ARG A 15 -38.53 28.94 27.14
C ARG A 15 -37.97 30.26 26.60
N PHE A 16 -37.97 31.31 27.40
CA PHE A 16 -37.37 32.60 27.06
C PHE A 16 -35.84 32.52 27.17
N LEU A 17 -35.18 32.31 26.02
CA LEU A 17 -33.74 32.43 25.91
C LEU A 17 -33.39 33.92 25.76
N SER A 18 -32.59 34.47 26.68
CA SER A 18 -32.19 35.88 26.61
C SER A 18 -31.50 36.17 25.27
N LEU A 19 -31.65 37.38 24.73
CA LEU A 19 -31.07 37.79 23.44
C LEU A 19 -29.54 37.51 23.37
N LYS A 20 -28.86 37.50 24.53
CA LYS A 20 -27.42 37.15 24.68
C LYS A 20 -27.11 35.74 24.18
N TRP A 21 -27.95 34.78 24.58
CA TRP A 21 -27.78 33.36 24.25
C TRP A 21 -28.17 33.07 22.80
N LYS A 22 -29.11 33.81 22.21
CA LYS A 22 -29.43 33.71 20.78
C LYS A 22 -28.29 34.20 19.90
N ALA A 23 -27.68 35.34 20.25
CA ALA A 23 -26.52 35.87 19.52
C ALA A 23 -25.31 34.94 19.63
N LEU A 24 -25.00 34.46 20.84
CA LEU A 24 -23.94 33.47 21.10
C LEU A 24 -24.13 32.17 20.31
N LEU A 25 -25.35 31.62 20.32
CA LEU A 25 -25.63 30.38 19.59
C LEU A 25 -25.46 30.55 18.08
N LEU A 26 -25.92 31.67 17.52
CA LEU A 26 -25.79 31.92 16.09
C LEU A 26 -24.34 32.12 15.66
N THR A 27 -23.54 32.84 16.44
CA THR A 27 -22.13 33.06 16.12
C THR A 27 -21.29 31.81 16.32
N SER A 28 -21.52 31.07 17.42
CA SER A 28 -20.93 29.75 17.66
C SER A 28 -21.23 28.78 16.51
N LEU A 29 -22.49 28.72 16.06
CA LEU A 29 -22.89 27.87 14.95
C LEU A 29 -22.11 28.20 13.66
N VAL A 30 -21.96 29.49 13.32
CA VAL A 30 -21.20 29.91 12.14
C VAL A 30 -19.73 29.54 12.27
N LEU A 31 -19.14 29.74 13.46
CA LEU A 31 -17.74 29.42 13.72
C LEU A 31 -17.46 27.92 13.64
N VAL A 32 -18.35 27.09 14.18
CA VAL A 32 -18.29 25.63 14.06
C VAL A 32 -18.40 25.23 12.59
N ALA A 33 -19.32 25.82 11.83
CA ALA A 33 -19.49 25.51 10.41
C ALA A 33 -18.24 25.82 9.58
N VAL A 34 -17.59 26.97 9.80
CA VAL A 34 -16.37 27.37 9.09
C VAL A 34 -15.19 26.48 9.47
N THR A 35 -14.97 26.22 10.76
CA THR A 35 -13.86 25.38 11.23
C THR A 35 -14.01 23.91 10.80
N ALA A 36 -15.23 23.38 10.84
CA ALA A 36 -15.54 22.05 10.33
C ALA A 36 -15.32 21.96 8.81
N SER A 37 -15.74 22.98 8.05
CA SER A 37 -15.54 23.03 6.60
C SER A 37 -14.04 23.08 6.25
N TYR A 38 -13.26 23.94 6.91
CA TYR A 38 -11.82 24.04 6.70
C TYR A 38 -11.11 22.72 7.01
N THR A 39 -11.42 22.10 8.15
CA THR A 39 -10.83 20.81 8.56
C THR A 39 -11.20 19.70 7.59
N GLY A 40 -12.46 19.65 7.14
CA GLY A 40 -12.94 18.68 6.16
C GLY A 40 -12.26 18.84 4.80
N LEU A 41 -12.09 20.07 4.31
CA LEU A 41 -11.37 20.35 3.07
C LEU A 41 -9.90 19.93 3.16
N ASN A 42 -9.23 20.22 4.28
CA ASN A 42 -7.83 19.86 4.46
C ASN A 42 -7.65 18.33 4.53
N TYR A 43 -8.53 17.64 5.26
CA TYR A 43 -8.57 16.17 5.29
C TYR A 43 -8.77 15.59 3.89
N PHE A 44 -9.72 16.13 3.12
CA PHE A 44 -9.98 15.67 1.76
C PHE A 44 -8.79 15.92 0.82
N ALA A 45 -8.14 17.08 0.93
CA ALA A 45 -6.96 17.43 0.15
C ALA A 45 -5.77 16.49 0.45
N LEU A 46 -5.49 16.23 1.73
CA LEU A 46 -4.45 15.30 2.17
C LEU A 46 -4.72 13.89 1.67
N ASN A 47 -5.96 13.40 1.81
CA ASN A 47 -6.33 12.08 1.32
C ASN A 47 -6.22 11.99 -0.22
N GLN A 48 -6.67 13.00 -0.96
CA GLN A 48 -6.51 13.03 -2.42
C GLN A 48 -5.03 13.04 -2.84
N GLN A 49 -4.19 13.80 -2.15
CA GLN A 49 -2.76 13.86 -2.44
C GLN A 49 -2.08 12.51 -2.17
N PHE A 50 -2.46 11.84 -1.09
CA PHE A 50 -2.01 10.50 -0.78
C PHE A 50 -2.42 9.50 -1.88
N GLN A 51 -3.70 9.48 -2.28
CA GLN A 51 -4.16 8.60 -3.37
C GLN A 51 -3.44 8.87 -4.71
N LYS A 52 -3.18 10.14 -5.05
CA LYS A 52 -2.42 10.49 -6.26
C LYS A 52 -0.97 10.03 -6.21
N ARG A 53 -0.28 10.21 -5.06
CA ARG A 53 1.09 9.71 -4.88
C ARG A 53 1.16 8.19 -5.00
N ARG A 54 0.16 7.47 -4.48
CA ARG A 54 0.09 6.01 -4.55
C ARG A 54 0.08 5.49 -5.99
N ILE A 55 -0.76 6.04 -6.85
CA ILE A 55 -0.83 5.61 -8.26
C ILE A 55 0.54 5.77 -8.96
N GLY A 56 1.24 6.86 -8.68
CA GLY A 56 2.58 7.11 -9.23
C GLY A 56 3.63 6.11 -8.74
N ILE A 57 3.69 5.87 -7.42
CA ILE A 57 4.61 4.90 -6.81
C ILE A 57 4.32 3.47 -7.32
N GLN A 58 3.06 3.13 -7.49
CA GLN A 58 2.65 1.82 -7.99
C GLN A 58 3.12 1.55 -9.43
N GLN A 59 2.99 2.55 -10.32
CA GLN A 59 3.50 2.44 -11.68
C GLN A 59 5.03 2.37 -11.71
N GLU A 60 5.69 3.03 -10.75
CA GLU A 60 7.14 2.97 -10.60
C GLU A 60 7.60 1.56 -10.21
N TYR A 61 7.01 0.96 -9.16
CA TYR A 61 7.37 -0.42 -8.77
C TYR A 61 7.12 -1.44 -9.87
N ALA A 62 6.01 -1.34 -10.60
CA ALA A 62 5.74 -2.24 -11.73
C ALA A 62 6.81 -2.13 -12.82
N ARG A 63 7.25 -0.91 -13.16
CA ARG A 63 8.32 -0.68 -14.14
C ARG A 63 9.68 -1.17 -13.64
N GLN A 64 10.01 -0.94 -12.37
CA GLN A 64 11.26 -1.40 -11.78
C GLN A 64 11.35 -2.94 -11.78
N VAL A 65 10.26 -3.61 -11.40
CA VAL A 65 10.15 -5.07 -11.47
C VAL A 65 10.37 -5.59 -12.88
N GLN A 66 9.66 -5.04 -13.86
CA GLN A 66 9.79 -5.45 -15.25
C GLN A 66 11.22 -5.22 -15.75
N GLY A 67 11.83 -4.08 -15.42
CA GLY A 67 13.22 -3.78 -15.76
C GLY A 67 14.20 -4.79 -15.18
N LEU A 68 14.03 -5.23 -13.93
CA LEU A 68 14.88 -6.24 -13.30
C LEU A 68 14.70 -7.62 -13.93
N LEU A 69 13.47 -8.02 -14.24
CA LEU A 69 13.18 -9.29 -14.93
C LEU A 69 13.78 -9.32 -16.34
N ASP A 70 13.58 -8.25 -17.10
CA ASP A 70 14.13 -8.09 -18.46
C ASP A 70 15.66 -8.09 -18.43
N GLN A 71 16.25 -7.43 -17.44
CA GLN A 71 17.69 -7.42 -17.26
C GLN A 71 18.24 -8.82 -16.92
N SER A 72 17.56 -9.56 -16.03
CA SER A 72 17.92 -10.94 -15.69
C SER A 72 17.86 -11.85 -16.93
N SER A 73 16.75 -11.73 -17.69
CA SER A 73 16.53 -12.41 -18.98
C SER A 73 17.68 -12.16 -19.96
N GLN A 74 18.00 -10.89 -20.21
CA GLN A 74 19.04 -10.51 -21.16
C GLN A 74 20.42 -11.02 -20.74
N ARG A 75 20.77 -10.91 -19.45
CA ARG A 75 22.04 -11.41 -18.91
C ARG A 75 22.16 -12.92 -19.07
N LEU A 76 21.10 -13.67 -18.74
CA LEU A 76 21.10 -15.12 -18.85
C LEU A 76 21.21 -15.58 -20.31
N ARG A 77 20.50 -14.90 -21.22
CA ARG A 77 20.58 -15.14 -22.67
C ARG A 77 21.97 -14.86 -23.23
N GLN A 78 22.59 -13.73 -22.86
CA GLN A 78 23.94 -13.37 -23.29
C GLN A 78 24.96 -14.40 -22.82
N LEU A 79 24.92 -14.77 -21.53
CA LEU A 79 25.79 -15.80 -20.96
C LEU A 79 25.61 -17.14 -21.69
N GLY A 80 24.36 -17.57 -21.88
CA GLY A 80 24.08 -18.82 -22.58
C GLY A 80 24.53 -18.81 -24.04
N THR A 81 24.43 -17.68 -24.74
CA THR A 81 24.93 -17.53 -26.12
C THR A 81 26.45 -17.67 -26.17
N VAL A 82 27.17 -17.08 -25.22
CA VAL A 82 28.63 -17.24 -25.11
C VAL A 82 28.98 -18.70 -24.84
N LEU A 83 28.33 -19.36 -23.89
CA LEU A 83 28.60 -20.77 -23.57
C LEU A 83 28.25 -21.72 -24.74
N ALA A 84 27.14 -21.48 -25.43
CA ALA A 84 26.74 -22.25 -26.61
C ALA A 84 27.70 -22.09 -27.80
N SER A 85 28.47 -21.00 -27.85
CA SER A 85 29.46 -20.74 -28.90
C SER A 85 30.80 -21.44 -28.68
N LEU A 86 31.02 -22.02 -27.49
CA LEU A 86 32.28 -22.69 -27.16
C LEU A 86 32.44 -24.00 -27.97
N PRO A 87 33.61 -24.21 -28.61
CA PRO A 87 33.88 -25.43 -29.37
C PRO A 87 33.72 -26.70 -28.53
N GLU A 88 34.11 -26.65 -27.25
CA GLU A 88 34.01 -27.76 -26.30
C GLU A 88 32.57 -28.21 -26.09
N ILE A 89 31.60 -27.29 -26.21
CA ILE A 89 30.16 -27.59 -26.10
C ILE A 89 29.63 -28.10 -27.45
N GLN A 90 29.95 -27.42 -28.54
CA GLN A 90 29.46 -27.75 -29.88
C GLN A 90 29.90 -29.16 -30.33
N LEU A 91 31.12 -29.55 -29.98
CA LEU A 91 31.68 -30.86 -30.33
C LEU A 91 31.04 -32.05 -29.59
N GLN A 92 30.29 -31.78 -28.50
CA GLN A 92 29.59 -32.84 -27.74
C GLN A 92 28.22 -33.18 -28.32
N LEU A 93 27.69 -32.35 -29.23
CA LEU A 93 26.43 -32.63 -29.89
C LEU A 93 26.53 -33.92 -30.70
N GLY A 94 25.69 -34.90 -30.35
CA GLY A 94 25.64 -36.21 -31.02
C GLY A 94 26.87 -37.09 -30.77
N ARG A 95 27.57 -36.91 -29.64
CA ARG A 95 28.59 -37.84 -29.13
C ARG A 95 28.22 -38.28 -27.72
N SER A 96 28.59 -39.52 -27.35
CA SER A 96 28.55 -39.90 -25.94
C SER A 96 29.61 -39.09 -25.18
N PRO A 97 29.24 -38.45 -24.06
CA PRO A 97 30.17 -37.61 -23.33
C PRO A 97 31.34 -38.46 -22.80
N SER A 98 32.57 -38.01 -23.06
CA SER A 98 33.78 -38.60 -22.50
C SER A 98 33.97 -38.17 -21.03
N GLY A 99 34.73 -38.92 -20.23
CA GLY A 99 34.99 -38.56 -18.82
C GLY A 99 35.58 -37.15 -18.64
N ASP A 100 36.49 -36.76 -19.55
CA ASP A 100 37.13 -35.44 -19.53
C ASP A 100 36.13 -34.31 -19.84
N THR A 101 35.21 -34.55 -20.79
CA THR A 101 34.12 -33.61 -21.12
C THR A 101 33.22 -33.36 -19.92
N VAL A 102 32.80 -34.44 -19.24
CA VAL A 102 31.92 -34.33 -18.07
C VAL A 102 32.61 -33.52 -16.98
N THR A 103 33.91 -33.74 -16.76
CA THR A 103 34.71 -33.01 -15.77
C THR A 103 34.82 -31.53 -16.10
N ALA A 104 35.07 -31.17 -17.36
CA ALA A 104 35.12 -29.77 -17.79
C ALA A 104 33.77 -29.07 -17.63
N PHE A 105 32.66 -29.76 -17.97
CA PHE A 105 31.31 -29.26 -17.75
C PHE A 105 31.00 -29.10 -16.26
N ASP A 106 31.49 -30.00 -15.41
CA ASP A 106 31.32 -29.93 -13.96
C ASP A 106 32.03 -28.73 -13.36
N GLN A 107 33.26 -28.44 -13.80
CA GLN A 107 33.98 -27.23 -13.38
C GLN A 107 33.24 -25.96 -13.82
N LEU A 108 32.76 -25.92 -15.06
CA LEU A 108 31.96 -24.82 -15.57
C LEU A 108 30.69 -24.63 -14.72
N TRP A 109 29.96 -25.72 -14.45
CA TRP A 109 28.78 -25.72 -13.61
C TRP A 109 29.08 -25.20 -12.20
N THR A 110 30.13 -25.70 -11.53
CA THR A 110 30.48 -25.28 -10.17
C THR A 110 30.79 -23.79 -10.10
N ASN A 111 31.56 -23.25 -11.06
CA ASN A 111 31.84 -21.82 -11.10
C ASN A 111 30.57 -21.00 -11.32
N LEU A 112 29.70 -21.42 -12.24
CA LEU A 112 28.42 -20.74 -12.50
C LEU A 112 27.45 -20.82 -11.33
N ALA A 113 27.40 -21.96 -10.62
CA ALA A 113 26.54 -22.15 -9.46
C ALA A 113 26.98 -21.26 -8.28
N LEU A 114 28.29 -21.03 -8.11
CA LEU A 114 28.82 -20.20 -7.03
C LEU A 114 28.81 -18.69 -7.35
N ASP A 115 29.22 -18.31 -8.56
CA ASP A 115 29.41 -16.89 -8.90
C ASP A 115 28.12 -16.23 -9.42
N ARG A 116 27.16 -17.02 -9.92
CA ARG A 116 25.98 -16.55 -10.65
C ARG A 116 24.67 -17.16 -10.15
N ASP A 117 24.69 -17.85 -9.00
CA ASP A 117 23.54 -18.53 -8.41
C ASP A 117 22.80 -19.44 -9.43
N MET A 118 23.55 -20.02 -10.37
CA MET A 118 23.00 -20.90 -11.39
C MET A 118 22.44 -22.16 -10.72
N GLN A 119 21.15 -22.43 -10.96
CA GLN A 119 20.44 -23.57 -10.40
C GLN A 119 20.29 -24.73 -11.37
N VAL A 120 20.33 -24.48 -12.68
CA VAL A 120 20.23 -25.53 -13.70
C VAL A 120 21.17 -25.26 -14.87
N LEU A 121 21.88 -26.29 -15.32
CA LEU A 121 22.64 -26.28 -16.58
C LEU A 121 22.49 -27.63 -17.27
N ILE A 122 21.93 -27.63 -18.48
CA ILE A 122 21.66 -28.85 -19.24
C ILE A 122 22.06 -28.65 -20.68
N LEU A 123 22.72 -29.65 -21.26
CA LEU A 123 22.98 -29.73 -22.69
C LEU A 123 22.11 -30.84 -23.29
N PHE A 124 21.25 -30.48 -24.23
CA PHE A 124 20.42 -31.39 -25.02
C PHE A 124 21.01 -31.57 -26.41
N SER A 125 21.14 -32.84 -26.84
CA SER A 125 21.39 -33.14 -28.25
C SER A 125 20.09 -33.17 -29.04
N ASP A 126 19.00 -33.59 -28.40
CA ASP A 126 17.65 -33.68 -28.96
C ASP A 126 16.61 -33.38 -27.87
N PRO A 127 15.36 -33.03 -28.22
CA PRO A 127 14.33 -32.62 -27.24
C PRO A 127 14.01 -33.63 -26.14
N GLY A 128 14.36 -34.90 -26.34
CA GLY A 128 14.17 -35.98 -25.37
C GLY A 128 15.46 -36.53 -24.73
N HIS A 129 16.63 -36.04 -25.13
CA HIS A 129 17.92 -36.60 -24.69
C HIS A 129 18.88 -35.51 -24.22
N ALA A 130 19.00 -35.39 -22.90
CA ALA A 130 20.04 -34.58 -22.26
C ALA A 130 21.37 -35.35 -22.29
N VAL A 131 22.39 -34.76 -22.90
CA VAL A 131 23.76 -35.28 -22.96
C VAL A 131 24.42 -35.14 -21.58
N ILE A 132 24.27 -33.97 -20.96
CA ILE A 132 24.76 -33.68 -19.61
C ILE A 132 23.73 -32.78 -18.91
N ALA A 133 23.43 -33.06 -17.65
CA ALA A 133 22.50 -32.27 -16.84
C ALA A 133 23.05 -32.07 -15.41
N ARG A 134 22.99 -30.84 -14.91
CA ARG A 134 23.30 -30.46 -13.53
C ARG A 134 22.19 -29.57 -12.97
N GLY A 135 21.91 -29.74 -11.68
CA GLY A 135 20.78 -29.08 -11.02
C GLY A 135 19.40 -29.60 -11.45
N TRP A 136 19.36 -30.64 -12.29
CA TRP A 136 18.14 -31.22 -12.84
C TRP A 136 18.00 -32.70 -12.47
N ARG A 137 16.82 -33.12 -12.04
CA ARG A 137 16.53 -34.52 -11.67
C ARG A 137 15.64 -35.18 -12.71
N ALA A 138 15.90 -36.45 -13.02
CA ALA A 138 15.03 -37.23 -13.89
C ALA A 138 13.63 -37.40 -13.26
N GLY A 139 12.57 -37.20 -14.05
CA GLY A 139 11.18 -37.26 -13.57
C GLY A 139 10.61 -35.95 -13.04
N ASP A 140 11.34 -34.84 -13.16
CA ASP A 140 10.84 -33.51 -12.77
C ASP A 140 9.59 -33.11 -13.60
N ALA A 141 8.54 -32.62 -12.92
CA ALA A 141 7.33 -32.13 -13.56
C ALA A 141 7.61 -30.96 -14.53
N ARG A 142 8.71 -30.23 -14.30
CA ARG A 142 9.24 -29.18 -15.18
C ARG A 142 9.60 -29.71 -16.59
N ALA A 143 9.90 -31.02 -16.71
CA ALA A 143 10.47 -31.63 -17.91
C ALA A 143 9.60 -31.50 -19.16
N LYS A 144 8.27 -31.56 -19.03
CA LYS A 144 7.40 -31.54 -20.22
C LYS A 144 7.40 -30.18 -20.91
N ARG A 145 7.30 -29.09 -20.14
CA ARG A 145 7.35 -27.72 -20.69
C ARG A 145 8.73 -27.40 -21.24
N LEU A 146 9.77 -27.75 -20.48
CA LEU A 146 11.14 -27.53 -20.90
C LEU A 146 11.45 -28.27 -22.21
N ALA A 147 11.06 -29.55 -22.33
CA ALA A 147 11.25 -30.33 -23.56
C ALA A 147 10.55 -29.71 -24.78
N GLN A 148 9.35 -29.16 -24.60
CA GLN A 148 8.64 -28.46 -25.68
C GLN A 148 9.37 -27.18 -26.13
N THR A 149 9.92 -26.42 -25.18
CA THR A 149 10.72 -25.23 -25.49
C THR A 149 12.04 -25.61 -26.15
N VAL A 150 12.75 -26.62 -25.63
CA VAL A 150 13.95 -27.17 -26.26
C VAL A 150 13.68 -27.58 -27.70
N LYS A 151 12.56 -28.25 -27.96
CA LYS A 151 12.15 -28.60 -29.33
C LYS A 151 12.04 -27.38 -30.24
N ARG A 152 11.30 -26.36 -29.83
CA ARG A 152 11.14 -25.14 -30.65
C ARG A 152 12.44 -24.40 -30.87
N VAL A 153 13.31 -24.35 -29.86
CA VAL A 153 14.62 -23.69 -29.96
C VAL A 153 15.55 -24.42 -30.93
N ILE A 154 15.54 -25.75 -30.93
CA ILE A 154 16.29 -26.56 -31.90
C ILE A 154 15.72 -26.37 -33.31
N GLU A 155 14.39 -26.37 -33.47
CA GLU A 155 13.72 -26.25 -34.78
C GLU A 155 13.82 -24.85 -35.40
N ASN A 156 13.69 -23.80 -34.58
CA ASN A 156 13.66 -22.41 -35.04
C ASN A 156 15.03 -21.72 -34.95
N GLU A 157 16.01 -22.36 -34.31
CA GLU A 157 17.35 -21.80 -34.03
C GLU A 157 17.29 -20.41 -33.36
N THR A 158 16.24 -20.14 -32.58
CA THR A 158 16.05 -18.89 -31.85
C THR A 158 15.97 -19.17 -30.36
N PRO A 159 16.65 -18.37 -29.49
CA PRO A 159 16.59 -18.61 -28.07
C PRO A 159 15.22 -18.22 -27.48
N GLU A 160 14.70 -19.06 -26.59
CA GLU A 160 13.44 -18.86 -25.88
C GLU A 160 13.65 -18.81 -24.37
N GLU A 161 12.75 -18.14 -23.67
CA GLU A 161 12.76 -18.03 -22.21
C GLU A 161 11.45 -18.53 -21.64
N LEU A 162 11.51 -19.10 -20.45
CA LEU A 162 10.32 -19.49 -19.70
C LEU A 162 10.54 -19.38 -18.20
N TYR A 163 9.44 -19.27 -17.47
CA TYR A 163 9.43 -19.34 -16.01
C TYR A 163 8.75 -20.63 -15.57
N ASP A 164 9.35 -21.33 -14.60
CA ASP A 164 8.70 -22.44 -13.92
C ASP A 164 8.63 -22.15 -12.42
N CYS A 165 7.42 -22.15 -11.86
CA CYS A 165 7.13 -21.83 -10.48
C CYS A 165 6.44 -22.97 -9.71
N THR A 166 6.54 -24.22 -10.20
CA THR A 166 5.83 -25.34 -9.58
C THR A 166 6.30 -25.63 -8.15
N ASN A 167 7.61 -25.59 -7.88
CA ASN A 167 8.19 -25.79 -6.54
C ASN A 167 9.10 -24.61 -6.16
N GLU A 168 10.06 -24.32 -7.02
CA GLU A 168 10.85 -23.09 -6.99
C GLU A 168 10.52 -22.29 -8.24
N CYS A 169 10.63 -20.97 -8.15
CA CYS A 169 10.48 -20.08 -9.30
C CYS A 169 11.83 -19.87 -9.97
N ILE A 170 12.05 -20.63 -11.04
CA ILE A 170 13.28 -20.62 -11.83
C ILE A 170 12.98 -19.96 -13.17
N GLN A 171 13.83 -19.01 -13.55
CA GLN A 171 13.88 -18.44 -14.89
C GLN A 171 14.83 -19.28 -15.75
N PHE A 172 14.33 -19.81 -16.87
CA PHE A 172 15.13 -20.55 -17.82
C PHE A 172 15.40 -19.72 -19.08
N ALA A 173 16.63 -19.81 -19.57
CA ALA A 173 16.99 -19.46 -20.95
C ALA A 173 17.38 -20.72 -21.69
N VAL A 174 16.76 -20.94 -22.85
CA VAL A 174 17.00 -22.07 -23.73
C VAL A 174 17.64 -21.54 -25.00
N ILE A 175 18.91 -21.89 -25.23
CA ILE A 175 19.77 -21.33 -26.26
C ILE A 175 20.11 -22.41 -27.28
N PRO A 176 19.98 -22.16 -28.60
CA PRO A 176 20.37 -23.14 -29.60
C PRO A 176 21.89 -23.32 -29.60
N VAL A 177 22.35 -24.56 -29.77
CA VAL A 177 23.76 -24.90 -29.93
C VAL A 177 23.92 -25.50 -31.32
N LEU A 178 24.78 -24.89 -32.14
CA LEU A 178 25.03 -25.31 -33.52
C LEU A 178 26.37 -26.04 -33.58
N GLY A 179 26.32 -27.34 -33.85
CA GLY A 179 27.47 -28.21 -33.98
C GLY A 179 27.86 -28.47 -35.45
N PRO A 180 29.08 -28.98 -35.68
CA PRO A 180 29.52 -29.33 -37.02
C PRO A 180 28.66 -30.45 -37.64
N GLY A 181 28.45 -30.38 -38.95
CA GLY A 181 27.73 -31.41 -39.70
C GLY A 181 26.20 -31.37 -39.52
N ASN A 182 25.62 -30.17 -39.43
CA ASN A 182 24.17 -29.95 -39.31
C ASN A 182 23.55 -30.57 -38.05
N ARG A 183 24.34 -30.64 -36.97
CA ARG A 183 23.89 -31.10 -35.65
C ARG A 183 23.41 -29.90 -34.86
N SER A 184 22.14 -29.88 -34.49
CA SER A 184 21.55 -28.82 -33.67
C SER A 184 21.11 -29.39 -32.35
N GLY A 185 21.41 -28.68 -31.26
CA GLY A 185 20.98 -29.02 -29.91
C GLY A 185 20.55 -27.76 -29.17
N ALA A 186 20.34 -27.88 -27.86
CA ALA A 186 20.04 -26.73 -27.03
C ALA A 186 20.75 -26.79 -25.68
N MET A 187 21.18 -25.63 -25.20
CA MET A 187 21.65 -25.44 -23.84
C MET A 187 20.54 -24.78 -23.03
N VAL A 188 20.25 -25.34 -21.86
CA VAL A 188 19.33 -24.76 -20.88
C VAL A 188 20.13 -24.25 -19.71
N LEU A 189 19.90 -22.98 -19.37
CA LEU A 189 20.41 -22.34 -18.16
C LEU A 189 19.22 -21.96 -17.29
N GLY A 190 19.34 -22.09 -15.97
CA GLY A 190 18.28 -21.74 -15.03
C GLY A 190 18.81 -21.04 -13.79
N VAL A 191 18.18 -19.93 -13.40
CA VAL A 191 18.52 -19.13 -12.22
C VAL A 191 17.28 -18.88 -11.36
N SER A 192 17.47 -18.64 -10.07
CA SER A 192 16.37 -18.34 -9.16
C SER A 192 15.79 -16.95 -9.40
N LEU A 193 14.48 -16.80 -9.30
CA LEU A 193 13.85 -15.48 -9.17
C LEU A 193 13.94 -14.91 -7.75
N ALA A 194 14.47 -15.65 -6.77
CA ALA A 194 14.69 -15.13 -5.42
C ALA A 194 15.66 -13.93 -5.42
N ASP A 195 16.65 -13.91 -6.31
CA ASP A 195 17.60 -12.79 -6.39
C ASP A 195 16.95 -11.53 -6.94
N VAL A 196 15.99 -11.64 -7.85
CA VAL A 196 15.19 -10.51 -8.34
C VAL A 196 14.39 -9.87 -7.20
N VAL A 197 13.87 -10.69 -6.27
CA VAL A 197 13.19 -10.19 -5.06
C VAL A 197 14.13 -9.37 -4.18
N LEU A 198 15.38 -9.83 -4.01
CA LEU A 198 16.40 -9.14 -3.21
C LEU A 198 16.92 -7.87 -3.91
N ASP A 199 17.17 -7.93 -5.21
CA ASP A 199 17.63 -6.78 -5.99
C ASP A 199 16.56 -5.68 -6.06
N PHE A 200 15.28 -6.06 -6.16
CA PHE A 200 14.18 -5.11 -6.04
C PHE A 200 14.19 -4.40 -4.69
N GLN A 201 14.39 -5.14 -3.59
CA GLN A 201 14.45 -4.56 -2.25
C GLN A 201 15.59 -3.54 -2.15
N ARG A 202 16.76 -3.85 -2.71
CA ARG A 202 17.93 -2.96 -2.70
C ARG A 202 17.72 -1.67 -3.50
N VAL A 203 17.03 -1.76 -4.66
CA VAL A 203 16.84 -0.62 -5.56
C VAL A 203 15.64 0.25 -5.17
N SER A 204 14.53 -0.37 -4.79
CA SER A 204 13.27 0.34 -4.50
C SER A 204 13.14 0.75 -3.03
N GLY A 205 13.84 0.05 -2.12
CA GLY A 205 13.63 0.16 -0.67
C GLY A 205 12.33 -0.48 -0.18
N ALA A 206 11.46 -0.94 -1.08
CA ALA A 206 10.23 -1.64 -0.77
C ALA A 206 10.47 -3.16 -0.70
N ASP A 207 9.69 -3.83 0.14
CA ASP A 207 9.75 -5.27 0.25
C ASP A 207 9.03 -5.95 -0.92
N MET A 208 9.43 -7.17 -1.22
CA MET A 208 8.86 -7.97 -2.30
C MET A 208 8.76 -9.43 -1.93
N GLY A 209 7.75 -10.09 -2.49
CA GLY A 209 7.62 -11.54 -2.50
C GLY A 209 7.25 -12.07 -3.87
N LEU A 210 7.30 -13.39 -3.98
CA LEU A 210 6.89 -14.17 -5.13
C LEU A 210 6.05 -15.31 -4.60
N ILE A 211 4.79 -15.31 -5.02
CA ILE A 211 3.84 -16.37 -4.71
C ILE A 211 3.50 -17.13 -5.98
N ALA A 212 3.26 -18.44 -5.84
CA ALA A 212 2.84 -19.26 -6.95
C ALA A 212 1.85 -20.32 -6.48
N SER A 213 1.03 -20.80 -7.42
CA SER A 213 0.15 -21.94 -7.16
C SER A 213 0.96 -23.14 -6.67
N GLY A 214 0.57 -23.69 -5.53
CA GLY A 214 1.21 -24.84 -4.92
C GLY A 214 0.17 -25.76 -4.27
N SER A 215 0.56 -27.00 -4.02
CA SER A 215 -0.26 -27.92 -3.22
C SER A 215 -0.18 -27.55 -1.75
N ASP A 216 -1.31 -27.67 -1.04
CA ASP A 216 -1.35 -27.50 0.41
C ASP A 216 -0.42 -28.52 1.07
N PRO A 217 0.67 -28.08 1.72
CA PRO A 217 1.61 -28.99 2.35
C PRO A 217 0.96 -29.66 3.57
N ASN A 218 1.48 -30.83 3.97
CA ASN A 218 1.01 -31.49 5.19
C ASN A 218 1.11 -30.52 6.38
N PRO A 219 0.07 -30.32 7.20
CA PRO A 219 0.06 -29.35 8.31
C PRO A 219 1.20 -29.50 9.33
N GLU A 220 1.84 -30.67 9.41
CA GLU A 220 3.01 -30.92 10.28
C GLU A 220 4.34 -30.48 9.68
N SER A 221 4.37 -30.01 8.42
CA SER A 221 5.59 -29.52 7.78
C SER A 221 5.91 -28.08 8.19
N ALA A 222 7.20 -27.78 8.33
CA ALA A 222 7.69 -26.41 8.54
C ALA A 222 7.28 -25.44 7.41
N ASP A 223 6.96 -25.99 6.23
CA ASP A 223 6.53 -25.26 5.03
C ASP A 223 5.06 -24.79 5.08
N SER A 224 4.28 -25.26 6.06
CA SER A 224 2.88 -24.86 6.26
C SER A 224 2.71 -23.35 6.46
N THR A 225 3.68 -22.68 7.09
CA THR A 225 3.66 -21.23 7.31
C THR A 225 3.76 -20.41 6.03
N ARG A 226 4.34 -20.99 4.96
CA ARG A 226 4.50 -20.36 3.65
C ARG A 226 3.31 -20.60 2.74
N PHE A 227 2.33 -21.40 3.16
CA PHE A 227 1.14 -21.69 2.36
C PHE A 227 -0.03 -20.77 2.74
N LEU A 228 -0.41 -19.89 1.82
CA LEU A 228 -1.51 -18.96 1.94
C LEU A 228 -2.83 -19.68 1.60
N LYS A 229 -3.40 -20.37 2.60
CA LYS A 229 -4.57 -21.28 2.44
C LYS A 229 -5.71 -20.68 1.63
N ASN A 230 -6.17 -19.47 1.99
CA ASN A 230 -7.30 -18.81 1.33
C ASN A 230 -7.01 -18.41 -0.13
N TRP A 231 -5.74 -18.28 -0.50
CA TRP A 231 -5.32 -17.95 -1.86
C TRP A 231 -4.93 -19.20 -2.66
N GLY A 232 -4.75 -20.35 -2.02
CA GLY A 232 -4.22 -21.56 -2.66
C GLY A 232 -2.82 -21.35 -3.26
N GLN A 233 -2.04 -20.46 -2.65
CA GLN A 233 -0.76 -19.98 -3.14
C GLN A 233 0.32 -20.24 -2.09
N ARG A 234 1.54 -20.49 -2.52
CA ARG A 234 2.72 -20.66 -1.66
C ARG A 234 3.69 -19.52 -1.87
N VAL A 235 4.25 -19.01 -0.78
CA VAL A 235 5.33 -18.02 -0.78
C VAL A 235 6.64 -18.70 -1.14
N VAL A 236 7.05 -18.52 -2.40
CA VAL A 236 8.28 -19.10 -2.98
C VAL A 236 9.50 -18.32 -2.52
N ALA A 237 9.45 -16.99 -2.59
CA ALA A 237 10.50 -16.10 -2.13
C ALA A 237 9.88 -14.85 -1.52
N VAL A 238 10.53 -14.24 -0.52
CA VAL A 238 10.08 -12.98 0.09
C VAL A 238 11.24 -12.31 0.82
N SER A 239 11.40 -11.00 0.64
CA SER A 239 12.31 -10.19 1.44
C SER A 239 11.79 -10.07 2.87
N ASN A 240 12.68 -9.86 3.84
CA ASN A 240 12.30 -9.72 5.26
C ASN A 240 11.29 -10.78 5.74
N SER A 241 11.59 -12.05 5.45
CA SER A 241 10.66 -13.18 5.58
C SER A 241 10.01 -13.32 6.95
N ALA A 242 10.74 -13.01 8.02
CA ALA A 242 10.23 -13.04 9.39
C ALA A 242 9.01 -12.11 9.60
N ARG A 243 8.97 -10.96 8.93
CA ARG A 243 7.87 -9.99 9.02
C ARG A 243 6.80 -10.23 7.94
N ASN A 244 7.25 -10.51 6.72
CA ASN A 244 6.36 -10.50 5.56
C ASN A 244 5.55 -11.80 5.41
N ILE A 245 6.03 -12.95 5.90
CA ILE A 245 5.23 -14.19 5.88
C ILE A 245 3.98 -14.07 6.78
N PRO A 246 4.08 -13.63 8.05
CA PRO A 246 2.90 -13.35 8.88
C PRO A 246 1.95 -12.33 8.25
N LEU A 247 2.48 -11.23 7.70
CA LEU A 247 1.69 -10.20 7.02
C LEU A 247 0.88 -10.78 5.86
N LEU A 248 1.52 -11.56 4.98
CA LEU A 248 0.84 -12.18 3.83
C LEU A 248 -0.23 -13.19 4.26
N ASN A 249 -0.01 -13.93 5.36
CA ASN A 249 -1.04 -14.80 5.92
C ASN A 249 -2.24 -14.02 6.46
N ALA A 250 -2.01 -12.87 7.12
CA ALA A 250 -3.08 -11.99 7.59
C ALA A 250 -3.88 -11.42 6.40
N VAL A 251 -3.16 -10.89 5.40
CA VAL A 251 -3.76 -10.38 4.15
C VAL A 251 -4.58 -11.46 3.45
N ALA A 252 -4.05 -12.67 3.28
CA ALA A 252 -4.77 -13.76 2.64
C ALA A 252 -5.99 -14.22 3.45
N SER A 253 -5.96 -14.08 4.78
CA SER A 253 -7.09 -14.39 5.65
C SER A 253 -8.24 -13.40 5.51
N HIS A 254 -7.93 -12.10 5.36
CA HIS A 254 -8.94 -11.04 5.29
C HIS A 254 -9.43 -10.73 3.88
N PHE A 255 -8.60 -10.95 2.86
CA PHE A 255 -8.91 -10.54 1.49
C PHE A 255 -8.91 -11.75 0.53
N PRO A 256 -10.00 -12.00 -0.22
CA PRO A 256 -10.03 -13.09 -1.19
C PRO A 256 -9.21 -12.74 -2.43
N PHE A 257 -8.57 -13.75 -3.02
CA PHE A 257 -7.74 -13.61 -4.23
C PHE A 257 -8.51 -13.08 -5.46
N SER A 258 -9.84 -13.17 -5.46
CA SER A 258 -10.73 -12.77 -6.56
C SER A 258 -11.04 -11.27 -6.64
N GLN A 259 -10.66 -10.48 -5.63
CA GLN A 259 -10.78 -9.02 -5.73
C GLN A 259 -9.71 -8.48 -6.68
N PRO A 260 -9.97 -7.41 -7.45
CA PRO A 260 -8.93 -6.77 -8.26
C PRO A 260 -7.84 -6.21 -7.34
N ILE A 261 -6.79 -6.99 -7.08
CA ILE A 261 -5.66 -6.60 -6.24
C ILE A 261 -4.79 -5.51 -6.91
N GLU A 262 -5.24 -5.00 -8.05
CA GLU A 262 -4.74 -3.76 -8.66
C GLU A 262 -4.92 -2.56 -7.73
N THR A 263 -5.98 -2.56 -6.90
CA THR A 263 -6.11 -1.61 -5.79
C THR A 263 -5.39 -2.21 -4.58
N GLY A 264 -4.17 -1.72 -4.29
CA GLY A 264 -3.34 -2.24 -3.21
C GLY A 264 -4.11 -2.45 -1.90
N ILE A 265 -3.91 -3.63 -1.30
CA ILE A 265 -4.55 -4.08 -0.06
C ILE A 265 -3.85 -3.44 1.12
N TYR A 266 -4.62 -3.01 2.11
CA TYR A 266 -4.08 -2.44 3.34
C TYR A 266 -4.25 -3.40 4.49
N GLU A 267 -3.16 -3.61 5.22
CA GLU A 267 -3.16 -4.42 6.43
C GLU A 267 -2.25 -3.77 7.48
N SER A 268 -2.71 -3.76 8.73
CA SER A 268 -1.89 -3.34 9.86
C SER A 268 -1.35 -4.55 10.61
N LEU A 269 -0.05 -4.57 10.88
CA LEU A 269 0.61 -5.60 11.67
C LEU A 269 1.58 -4.93 12.65
N ASP A 270 1.47 -5.25 13.94
CA ASP A 270 2.34 -4.72 15.01
C ASP A 270 2.50 -3.19 14.99
N GLU A 271 1.38 -2.45 14.88
CA GLU A 271 1.33 -0.98 14.76
C GLU A 271 1.92 -0.37 13.48
N HIS A 272 2.40 -1.20 12.55
CA HIS A 272 2.88 -0.76 11.24
C HIS A 272 1.78 -0.97 10.20
N ALA A 273 1.65 -0.02 9.28
CA ALA A 273 0.68 -0.08 8.19
C ALA A 273 1.39 -0.48 6.90
N PHE A 274 0.88 -1.51 6.23
CA PHE A 274 1.44 -2.03 4.99
C PHE A 274 0.44 -1.92 3.84
N GLU A 275 0.95 -1.55 2.67
CA GLU A 275 0.27 -1.68 1.40
C GLU A 275 0.85 -2.90 0.66
N VAL A 276 -0.01 -3.87 0.34
CA VAL A 276 0.33 -5.10 -0.36
C VAL A 276 -0.32 -5.11 -1.73
N ARG A 277 0.48 -5.32 -2.78
CA ARG A 277 0.00 -5.34 -4.16
C ARG A 277 0.50 -6.58 -4.89
N LEU A 278 -0.38 -7.18 -5.68
CA LEU A 278 -0.03 -8.30 -6.54
C LEU A 278 0.20 -7.82 -7.97
N VAL A 279 1.29 -8.28 -8.57
CA VAL A 279 1.67 -8.02 -9.96
C VAL A 279 1.82 -9.39 -10.63
N PRO A 280 1.04 -9.69 -11.68
CA PRO A 280 1.16 -10.97 -12.36
C PRO A 280 2.53 -11.10 -13.03
N LEU A 281 3.17 -12.27 -12.90
CA LEU A 281 4.42 -12.54 -13.59
C LEU A 281 4.11 -12.88 -15.06
N ALA A 282 4.44 -11.94 -15.96
CA ALA A 282 4.28 -12.13 -17.39
C ALA A 282 5.08 -13.35 -17.88
N GLY A 283 4.47 -14.18 -18.73
CA GLY A 283 5.10 -15.42 -19.22
C GLY A 283 4.98 -16.63 -18.28
N SER A 284 4.37 -16.48 -17.09
CA SER A 284 4.00 -17.65 -16.29
C SER A 284 2.77 -18.37 -16.88
N PRO A 285 2.77 -19.71 -16.92
CA PRO A 285 1.67 -20.47 -17.52
C PRO A 285 0.38 -20.36 -16.69
N LYS A 286 -0.78 -20.31 -17.34
CA LYS A 286 -2.11 -20.14 -16.70
C LYS A 286 -2.45 -21.15 -15.59
N ILE A 287 -1.80 -22.32 -15.57
CA ILE A 287 -1.99 -23.41 -14.59
C ILE A 287 -1.09 -23.24 -13.35
N ALA A 288 -0.05 -22.39 -13.44
CA ALA A 288 0.87 -22.06 -12.36
C ALA A 288 1.10 -20.54 -12.35
N GLN A 289 0.02 -19.77 -12.13
CA GLN A 289 0.09 -18.31 -12.13
C GLN A 289 0.92 -17.84 -10.95
N ALA A 290 2.11 -17.35 -11.26
CA ALA A 290 2.98 -16.72 -10.30
C ALA A 290 2.67 -15.22 -10.23
N HIS A 291 2.67 -14.69 -9.02
CA HIS A 291 2.48 -13.28 -8.77
C HIS A 291 3.63 -12.76 -7.92
N LEU A 292 4.18 -11.63 -8.35
CA LEU A 292 5.03 -10.84 -7.50
C LEU A 292 4.14 -10.06 -6.54
N VAL A 293 4.59 -9.94 -5.29
CA VAL A 293 3.88 -9.25 -4.23
C VAL A 293 4.76 -8.10 -3.78
N VAL A 294 4.37 -6.86 -4.06
CA VAL A 294 5.08 -5.68 -3.56
C VAL A 294 4.49 -5.30 -2.22
N ILE A 295 5.35 -5.12 -1.21
CA ILE A 295 4.99 -4.82 0.16
C ILE A 295 5.65 -3.49 0.52
N ALA A 296 4.86 -2.43 0.61
CA ALA A 296 5.34 -1.11 0.99
C ALA A 296 4.87 -0.78 2.41
N GLU A 297 5.79 -0.36 3.26
CA GLU A 297 5.44 0.18 4.57
C GLU A 297 4.99 1.64 4.41
N VAL A 298 3.77 1.95 4.85
CA VAL A 298 3.13 3.26 4.73
C VAL A 298 2.88 3.91 6.09
N THR A 299 3.42 3.34 7.18
CA THR A 299 3.25 3.78 8.57
C THR A 299 3.45 5.28 8.73
N GLY A 300 4.59 5.82 8.29
CA GLY A 300 4.90 7.24 8.44
C GLY A 300 3.93 8.16 7.69
N GLN A 301 3.44 7.73 6.53
CA GLN A 301 2.50 8.51 5.71
C GLN A 301 1.11 8.53 6.35
N VAL A 302 0.68 7.39 6.92
CA VAL A 302 -0.58 7.28 7.65
C VAL A 302 -0.51 8.08 8.95
N GLN A 303 0.60 8.02 9.68
CA GLN A 303 0.82 8.78 10.91
C GLN A 303 0.85 10.29 10.63
N GLU A 304 1.53 10.75 9.58
CA GLU A 304 1.55 12.18 9.21
C GLU A 304 0.13 12.71 8.92
N ILE A 305 -0.72 11.91 8.27
CA ILE A 305 -2.13 12.24 8.03
C ILE A 305 -2.89 12.33 9.37
N GLN A 306 -2.70 11.37 10.28
CA GLN A 306 -3.37 11.36 11.58
C GLN A 306 -2.92 12.54 12.46
N GLU A 307 -1.62 12.77 12.59
CA GLU A 307 -1.06 13.88 13.38
C GLU A 307 -1.48 15.24 12.83
N THR A 308 -1.43 15.42 11.51
CA THR A 308 -1.87 16.67 10.88
C THR A 308 -3.37 16.88 11.10
N THR A 309 -4.17 15.82 11.04
CA THR A 309 -5.61 15.88 11.31
C THR A 309 -5.88 16.25 12.77
N HIS A 310 -5.22 15.60 13.73
CA HIS A 310 -5.36 15.91 15.16
C HIS A 310 -4.93 17.34 15.48
N ARG A 311 -3.79 17.80 14.94
CA ARG A 311 -3.31 19.17 15.13
C ARG A 311 -4.29 20.20 14.58
N ASN A 312 -4.85 19.95 13.39
CA ASN A 312 -5.83 20.85 12.78
C ASN A 312 -7.12 20.91 13.59
N ILE A 313 -7.59 19.78 14.12
CA ILE A 313 -8.76 19.74 15.01
C ILE A 313 -8.47 20.52 16.30
N ALA A 314 -7.30 20.32 16.92
CA ALA A 314 -6.92 21.02 18.14
C ALA A 314 -6.82 22.54 17.94
N LEU A 315 -6.19 22.98 16.83
CA LEU A 315 -6.15 24.39 16.44
C LEU A 315 -7.54 24.95 16.14
N GLY A 316 -8.42 24.15 15.51
CA GLY A 316 -9.81 24.50 15.26
C GLY A 316 -10.60 24.75 16.54
N ILE A 317 -10.49 23.83 17.52
CA ILE A 317 -11.14 23.95 18.84
C ILE A 317 -10.57 25.16 19.62
N ALA A 318 -9.27 25.34 19.64
CA ALA A 318 -8.63 26.49 20.31
C ALA A 318 -9.08 27.82 19.69
N GLY A 319 -9.13 27.89 18.36
CA GLY A 319 -9.66 29.04 17.63
C GLY A 319 -11.13 29.32 17.95
N LEU A 320 -11.94 28.26 18.09
CA LEU A 320 -13.35 28.36 18.47
C LEU A 320 -13.52 28.97 19.86
N ILE A 321 -12.79 28.45 20.85
CA ILE A 321 -12.83 28.93 22.24
C ILE A 321 -12.37 30.39 22.31
N ALA A 322 -11.29 30.74 21.60
CA ALA A 322 -10.77 32.10 21.58
C ALA A 322 -11.77 33.09 20.97
N ALA A 323 -12.39 32.72 19.84
CA ALA A 323 -13.39 33.55 19.19
C ALA A 323 -14.65 33.72 20.05
N GLU A 324 -15.18 32.64 20.63
CA GLU A 324 -16.33 32.73 21.55
C GLU A 324 -16.03 33.60 22.77
N SER A 325 -14.84 33.43 23.37
CA SER A 325 -14.41 34.22 24.53
C SER A 325 -14.33 35.72 24.20
N LEU A 326 -13.77 36.07 23.04
CA LEU A 326 -13.68 37.44 22.56
C LEU A 326 -15.08 38.04 22.30
N LEU A 327 -15.95 37.27 21.65
CA LEU A 327 -17.32 37.69 21.34
C LEU A 327 -18.15 37.90 22.62
N LEU A 328 -17.97 37.01 23.59
CA LEU A 328 -18.57 37.11 24.93
C LEU A 328 -18.10 38.38 25.63
N ALA A 329 -16.80 38.68 25.59
CA ALA A 329 -16.21 39.88 26.19
C ALA A 329 -16.76 41.17 25.57
N VAL A 330 -16.88 41.22 24.24
CA VAL A 330 -17.43 42.38 23.51
C VAL A 330 -18.91 42.59 23.80
N LEU A 331 -19.73 41.52 23.82
CA LEU A 331 -21.17 41.63 24.07
C LEU A 331 -21.53 41.89 25.53
N TRP A 332 -20.64 41.58 26.48
CA TRP A 332 -20.96 41.68 27.91
C TRP A 332 -21.26 43.11 28.35
N GLY A 333 -20.47 44.07 27.86
CA GLY A 333 -20.59 45.50 28.19
C GLY A 333 -21.92 46.12 27.74
N PRO A 334 -22.20 46.21 26.43
CA PRO A 334 -23.38 46.91 25.89
C PRO A 334 -24.69 46.30 26.39
N MET A 335 -24.72 44.97 26.50
CA MET A 335 -25.94 44.22 26.81
C MET A 335 -26.24 44.15 28.31
N SER A 336 -25.26 44.43 29.18
CA SER A 336 -25.50 44.69 30.60
C SER A 336 -26.11 46.09 30.81
N ARG A 337 -25.68 47.06 30.00
CA ARG A 337 -26.14 48.46 30.06
C ARG A 337 -27.56 48.62 29.53
N LEU A 338 -27.90 48.01 28.38
CA LEU A 338 -29.27 48.00 27.83
C LEU A 338 -30.30 47.39 28.79
N LYS A 339 -29.93 46.32 29.51
CA LYS A 339 -30.79 45.71 30.54
C LYS A 339 -31.01 46.64 31.73
N ARG A 340 -29.98 47.39 32.16
CA ARG A 340 -30.07 48.39 33.24
C ARG A 340 -30.86 49.64 32.85
N ALA A 341 -30.72 50.11 31.60
CA ALA A 341 -31.52 51.22 31.08
C ALA A 341 -33.01 50.85 30.99
N ALA A 342 -33.31 49.65 30.47
CA ALA A 342 -34.68 49.14 30.41
C ALA A 342 -35.31 48.88 31.79
N SER A 343 -34.53 48.47 32.79
CA SER A 343 -35.04 48.26 34.16
C SER A 343 -35.29 49.55 34.93
N ASN A 344 -34.72 50.68 34.49
CA ASN A 344 -34.88 51.99 35.14
C ASN A 344 -35.91 52.89 34.43
N LEU A 345 -36.39 52.50 33.26
CA LEU A 345 -37.51 53.13 32.55
C LEU A 345 -38.83 53.22 33.35
N PRO A 346 -39.20 52.28 34.25
CA PRO A 346 -40.39 52.45 35.08
C PRO A 346 -40.27 53.54 36.16
N LEU A 347 -39.06 53.94 36.57
CA LEU A 347 -38.85 54.98 37.59
C LEU A 347 -39.15 56.40 37.08
N LEU A 348 -39.35 56.58 35.77
CA LEU A 348 -39.81 57.83 35.17
C LEU A 348 -41.33 58.02 35.27
N ALA A 349 -42.10 56.94 35.48
CA ALA A 349 -43.53 57.01 35.70
C ALA A 349 -43.92 57.44 37.13
N GLU A 350 -42.99 57.35 38.09
CA GLU A 350 -43.22 57.65 39.53
C GLU A 350 -42.64 59.00 40.01
N SER A 351 -42.11 59.85 39.11
CA SER A 351 -41.64 61.22 39.44
C SER A 351 -40.49 61.34 40.49
N ALA A 352 -39.68 60.30 40.67
CA ALA A 352 -38.57 60.28 41.65
C ALA A 352 -37.24 60.88 41.11
N PHE A 353 -37.26 62.13 40.62
CA PHE A 353 -36.13 62.79 39.94
C PHE A 353 -34.86 62.95 40.82
N ALA A 354 -34.98 62.98 42.15
CA ALA A 354 -33.84 63.12 43.06
C ALA A 354 -33.00 61.84 43.17
N GLN A 355 -33.64 60.66 43.14
CA GLN A 355 -32.94 59.37 43.23
C GLN A 355 -32.22 59.02 41.92
N VAL A 356 -32.80 59.41 40.78
CA VAL A 356 -32.19 59.25 39.46
C VAL A 356 -30.93 60.11 39.31
N ARG A 357 -30.94 61.36 39.80
CA ARG A 357 -29.79 62.28 39.70
C ARG A 357 -28.62 61.87 40.59
N ALA A 358 -28.88 61.25 41.75
CA ALA A 358 -27.85 60.65 42.61
C ALA A 358 -27.23 59.38 42.00
N ALA A 359 -28.01 58.57 41.28
CA ALA A 359 -27.51 57.37 40.62
C ALA A 359 -26.64 57.69 39.38
N ILE A 360 -26.96 58.75 38.64
CA ILE A 360 -26.26 59.14 37.40
C ILE A 360 -24.91 59.84 37.68
N SER A 361 -24.83 60.65 38.73
CA SER A 361 -23.61 61.38 39.10
C SER A 361 -22.46 60.46 39.55
N GLY A 362 -22.75 59.26 40.06
CA GLY A 362 -21.74 58.25 40.40
C GLY A 362 -21.17 57.47 39.20
N MET A 363 -21.76 57.56 38.01
CA MET A 363 -21.36 56.74 36.85
C MET A 363 -20.25 57.35 35.99
N HIS A 364 -19.92 58.63 36.16
CA HIS A 364 -18.93 59.34 35.33
C HIS A 364 -17.47 59.18 35.80
N ALA A 365 -17.23 58.57 36.96
CA ALA A 365 -15.89 58.42 37.50
C ALA A 365 -15.18 57.16 36.93
N GLY A 366 -14.66 57.31 35.71
CA GLY A 366 -13.56 56.48 35.20
C GLY A 366 -13.96 55.47 34.12
N ARG A 367 -13.72 55.80 32.85
CA ARG A 367 -13.59 54.82 31.76
C ARG A 367 -12.81 55.36 30.56
N TRP A 368 -12.10 54.44 29.90
CA TRP A 368 -11.04 54.68 28.93
C TRP A 368 -11.48 54.57 27.45
N LEU A 369 -12.71 54.14 27.17
CA LEU A 369 -13.30 54.03 25.82
C LEU A 369 -14.78 54.49 25.85
N PRO A 370 -15.10 55.67 25.30
CA PRO A 370 -16.48 56.15 25.13
C PRO A 370 -17.22 55.35 24.03
N ASP A 371 -18.53 55.17 24.20
CA ASP A 371 -19.42 54.43 23.27
C ASP A 371 -20.64 55.31 22.88
N GLU A 372 -21.31 55.02 21.76
CA GLU A 372 -22.41 55.82 21.20
C GLU A 372 -23.63 55.94 22.14
N VAL A 373 -23.78 54.99 23.07
CA VAL A 373 -24.85 54.99 24.09
C VAL A 373 -24.61 56.03 25.19
N ASP A 374 -23.37 56.50 25.38
CA ASP A 374 -23.07 57.56 26.37
C ASP A 374 -23.40 58.97 25.82
N VAL A 375 -23.80 59.09 24.54
CA VAL A 375 -24.14 60.37 23.88
C VAL A 375 -25.68 60.58 23.78
N LEU A 376 -26.49 59.57 24.09
CA LEU A 376 -27.97 59.62 23.95
C LEU A 376 -28.72 60.04 25.22
#